data_AF-A0A1F8FT12-F1
#
_entry.id   AF-A0A1F8FT12-F1
#
_cell.length_a   1.000
_cell.length_b   1.000
_cell.length_c   1.000
_cell.angle_alpha   90.00
_cell.angle_beta   90.00
_cell.angle_gamma   90.00
#
_symmetry.space_group_name_H-M   'P 1'
#
loop_
_entity.id
_entity.type
_entity.pdbx_description
1 polymer ?
#
loop_
_entity_poly.entity_id
_entity_poly.type
_entity_poly.pdbx_seq_one_letter_code
_entity_poly.pdbx_strand_id
1 'polypeptide(L)' 'MLEDNDELIIYSKEDPNQIVWSGKIELIRHPLFTESAREMWIHTDQKGVDREIWARWFFEKYPAKLIKFRPL' A
#
# COMPACT_ATOMS: atom_id res chain seq x y z
N MET A 1 7.07 -7.85 2.81
CA MET A 1 6.45 -7.72 1.48
C MET A 1 4.95 -7.88 1.63
N LEU A 2 4.15 -7.09 0.92
CA LEU A 2 2.69 -7.22 0.91
C LEU A 2 2.31 -8.38 -0.01
N GLU A 3 1.27 -9.12 0.36
CA GLU A 3 0.74 -10.26 -0.41
C GLU A 3 -0.78 -10.11 -0.56
N ASP A 4 -1.32 -10.67 -1.63
CA ASP A 4 -2.76 -10.66 -1.86
C ASP A 4 -3.49 -11.30 -0.68
N ASN A 5 -4.63 -10.73 -0.29
CA ASN A 5 -5.46 -11.08 0.88
C ASN A 5 -4.92 -10.63 2.24
N ASP A 6 -3.71 -10.06 2.35
CA ASP A 6 -3.31 -9.35 3.56
C ASP A 6 -4.32 -8.24 3.86
N GLU A 7 -4.60 -7.98 5.14
CA GLU A 7 -5.35 -6.79 5.54
C GLU A 7 -4.36 -5.70 5.96
N LEU A 8 -4.51 -4.52 5.38
CA LEU A 8 -3.66 -3.37 5.67
C LEU A 8 -4.54 -2.20 6.11
N ILE A 9 -4.12 -1.54 7.18
CA ILE A 9 -4.71 -0.30 7.69
C ILE A 9 -3.60 0.75 7.66
N ILE A 10 -3.87 1.90 7.04
CA ILE A 10 -3.01 3.08 7.00
C ILE A 10 -3.66 4.18 7.83
N TYR A 11 -2.90 4.73 8.77
CA TYR A 11 -3.33 5.81 9.65
C TYR A 11 -2.77 7.15 9.18
N SER A 12 -3.42 8.25 9.55
CA SER A 12 -2.90 9.59 9.33
C SER A 12 -1.59 9.79 10.09
N LYS A 13 -0.69 10.58 9.51
CA LYS A 13 0.54 11.01 10.19
C LYS A 13 0.27 12.10 11.24
N GLU A 14 -0.80 12.86 11.03
CA GLU A 14 -1.18 13.99 11.88
C GLU A 14 -2.02 13.53 13.08
N ASP A 15 -2.89 12.53 12.86
CA ASP A 15 -3.71 11.91 13.90
C ASP A 15 -3.64 10.38 13.82
N PRO A 16 -2.97 9.71 14.78
CA PRO A 16 -2.82 8.26 14.77
C PRO A 16 -4.13 7.49 15.00
N ASN A 17 -5.22 8.16 15.40
CA ASN A 17 -6.54 7.54 15.50
C ASN A 17 -7.34 7.63 14.20
N GLN A 18 -6.91 8.43 13.24
CA GLN A 18 -7.57 8.59 11.96
C GLN A 18 -7.09 7.53 10.96
N ILE A 19 -8.00 6.72 10.45
CA ILE A 19 -7.72 5.79 9.35
C ILE A 19 -7.89 6.54 8.03
N VAL A 20 -6.83 6.61 7.22
CA VAL A 20 -6.87 7.21 5.87
C VAL A 20 -7.14 6.19 4.79
N TRP A 21 -6.87 4.91 5.07
CA TRP A 21 -7.25 3.79 4.22
C TRP A 21 -7.24 2.48 5.00
N SER A 22 -8.17 1.58 4.68
CA SER A 22 -8.16 0.21 5.16
C SER A 22 -8.75 -0.71 4.12
N GLY A 23 -8.14 -1.87 3.90
CA GLY A 23 -8.67 -2.85 2.95
C GLY A 23 -7.86 -4.11 2.86
N LYS A 24 -8.36 -5.03 2.04
CA LYS A 24 -7.59 -6.22 1.62
C LYS A 24 -6.67 -5.86 0.47
N ILE A 25 -5.46 -6.40 0.51
CA ILE A 25 -4.48 -6.23 -0.54
C ILE A 25 -4.91 -7.02 -1.78
N GLU A 26 -4.91 -6.32 -2.91
CA GLU A 26 -5.13 -6.83 -4.26
C GLU A 26 -4.10 -6.14 -5.17
N LEU A 27 -2.95 -6.78 -5.37
CA LEU A 27 -1.81 -6.18 -6.04
C LEU A 27 -1.93 -6.28 -7.56
N ILE A 28 -1.88 -5.13 -8.23
CA ILE A 28 -1.62 -5.05 -9.66
C ILE A 28 -0.10 -5.02 -9.86
N ARG A 29 0.46 -6.07 -10.46
CA ARG A 29 1.90 -6.21 -10.67
C ARG A 29 2.32 -5.62 -12.01
N HIS A 30 3.40 -4.84 -11.98
CA HIS A 30 3.98 -4.25 -13.18
C HIS A 30 5.30 -4.93 -13.53
N PRO A 31 5.66 -5.02 -14.82
CA PRO A 31 6.99 -5.47 -15.21
C PRO A 31 8.09 -4.58 -14.59
N LEU A 32 9.27 -5.14 -14.36
CA LEU A 32 10.39 -4.41 -13.78
C LEU A 32 10.73 -3.15 -14.60
N PHE A 33 10.94 -2.03 -13.92
CA PHE A 33 11.35 -0.75 -14.50
C PHE A 33 10.40 -0.15 -15.55
N THR A 34 9.12 -0.52 -15.51
CA THR A 34 8.11 0.04 -16.43
C THR A 34 7.33 1.20 -15.82
N GLU A 35 7.18 1.21 -14.49
CA GLU A 35 6.31 2.16 -13.80
C GLU A 35 7.05 2.79 -12.61
N SER A 36 6.90 4.10 -12.46
CA SER A 36 7.47 4.85 -11.35
C SER A 36 6.41 5.73 -10.68
N ALA A 37 6.66 6.04 -9.42
CA ALA A 37 6.01 7.15 -8.72
C ALA A 37 7.09 7.86 -7.91
N ARG A 38 7.06 9.20 -7.90
CA ARG A 38 8.07 10.03 -7.22
C ARG A 38 9.52 9.63 -7.57
N GLU A 39 9.78 9.40 -8.85
CA GLU A 39 11.11 9.03 -9.39
C GLU A 39 11.66 7.67 -8.89
N MET A 40 10.85 6.90 -8.14
CA MET A 40 11.21 5.58 -7.64
C MET A 40 10.38 4.50 -8.35
N TRP A 41 11.04 3.37 -8.64
CA TRP A 41 10.39 2.23 -9.26
C TRP A 41 9.41 1.57 -8.30
N ILE A 42 8.16 1.42 -8.74
CA ILE A 42 7.11 0.70 -8.00
C ILE A 42 6.72 -0.50 -8.83
N HIS A 43 6.82 -1.68 -8.23
CA HIS A 43 6.51 -2.94 -8.91
C HIS A 43 5.08 -3.41 -8.66
N THR A 44 4.35 -2.76 -7.75
CA THR A 44 2.99 -3.15 -7.35
C THR A 44 2.14 -1.95 -6.97
N ASP A 45 0.96 -1.83 -7.59
CA ASP A 45 -0.11 -0.92 -7.16
C ASP A 45 -1.19 -1.68 -6.39
N GLN A 46 -1.97 -0.99 -5.57
CA GLN A 46 -3.18 -1.53 -4.96
C GLN A 46 -4.38 -1.26 -5.88
N LYS A 47 -5.12 -2.30 -6.24
CA LYS A 47 -6.33 -2.17 -7.05
C LYS A 47 -7.33 -1.21 -6.41
N GLY A 48 -7.83 -0.26 -7.21
CA GLY A 48 -8.82 0.73 -6.76
C GLY A 48 -8.25 1.88 -5.94
N VAL A 49 -6.91 1.96 -5.77
CA VAL A 49 -6.23 3.08 -5.13
C VAL A 49 -5.35 3.77 -6.15
N ASP A 50 -5.39 5.11 -6.19
CA ASP A 50 -4.51 5.90 -7.04
C ASP A 50 -3.03 5.63 -6.69
N ARG A 51 -2.18 5.48 -7.71
CA ARG A 51 -0.77 5.12 -7.53
C ARG A 51 -0.02 6.15 -6.69
N GLU A 52 -0.22 7.45 -6.93
CA GLU A 52 0.51 8.49 -6.20
C GLU A 52 0.10 8.51 -4.73
N ILE A 53 -1.19 8.28 -4.45
CA ILE A 53 -1.68 8.12 -3.08
C ILE A 53 -1.07 6.87 -2.42
N TRP A 54 -1.10 5.73 -3.12
CA TRP A 54 -0.53 4.46 -2.64
C TRP A 54 0.95 4.60 -2.33
N ALA A 55 1.73 5.09 -3.29
CA ALA A 55 3.16 5.34 -3.19
C ALA A 55 3.50 6.28 -2.03
N ARG A 56 2.74 7.38 -1.91
CA ARG A 56 2.92 8.38 -0.86
C ARG A 56 2.90 7.75 0.53
N TRP A 57 1.96 6.85 0.81
CA TRP A 57 1.86 6.23 2.15
C TRP A 57 3.15 5.51 2.55
N PHE A 58 3.80 4.82 1.62
CA PHE A 58 5.07 4.12 1.91
C PHE A 58 6.25 5.08 1.95
N PHE A 59 6.38 5.98 0.99
CA PHE A 59 7.53 6.89 0.91
C PHE A 59 7.56 7.90 2.05
N GLU A 60 6.39 8.38 2.48
CA GLU A 60 6.27 9.30 3.61
C GLU A 60 6.14 8.59 4.96
N LYS A 61 6.21 7.25 4.97
CA LYS A 61 6.18 6.42 6.19
C LYS A 61 4.94 6.67 7.04
N TYR A 62 3.76 6.61 6.42
CA TYR A 62 2.49 6.65 7.15
C TYR A 62 2.44 5.47 8.15
N PRO A 63 1.92 5.65 9.38
CA PRO A 63 1.75 4.55 10.31
C PRO A 63 0.81 3.50 9.71
N ALA A 64 1.15 2.23 9.88
CA ALA A 64 0.43 1.14 9.25
C ALA A 64 0.36 -0.09 10.14
N LYS A 65 -0.74 -0.83 10.02
CA LYS A 65 -0.90 -2.16 10.61
C LYS A 65 -1.18 -3.17 9.50
N LEU A 66 -0.36 -4.22 9.45
CA LEU A 66 -0.49 -5.33 8.52
C LEU A 66 -0.91 -6.59 9.27
N ILE A 67 -1.99 -7.22 8.82
CA ILE A 67 -2.45 -8.52 9.29
C ILE A 67 -2.23 -9.50 8.15
N LYS A 68 -1.30 -10.43 8.35
CA LYS A 68 -0.94 -11.41 7.34
C LYS A 68 -2.06 -12.42 7.14
N PHE A 69 -2.44 -12.65 5.88
CA PHE A 69 -3.30 -13.78 5.56
C PHE A 69 -2.54 -15.08 5.87
N ARG A 70 -3.21 -16.00 6.56
CA ARG A 70 -2.70 -17.37 6.76
C ARG A 70 -3.73 -18.32 6.17
N PRO A 71 -3.44 -18.96 5.02
CA PRO A 71 -4.30 -20.03 4.54
C PRO A 71 -4.27 -21.18 5.56
N LEU A 72 -5.46 -21.77 5.81
CA LEU A 72 -5.63 -22.97 6.60
C LEU A 72 -5.06 -24.20 5.87
#